data_AF-A0A928M9J9-F1
#
_entry.id   AF-A0A928M9J9-F1
#
_cell.length_a   1.000
_cell.length_b   1.000
_cell.length_c   1.000
_cell.angle_alpha   90.00
_cell.angle_beta   90.00
_cell.angle_gamma   90.00
#
_symmetry.space_group_name_H-M   'P 1'
#
loop_
_entity.id
_entity.type
_entity.pdbx_description
1 polymer ?
#
loop_
_entity_poly.entity_id
_entity_poly.type
_entity_poly.pdbx_seq_one_letter_code
_entity_poly.pdbx_strand_id
1 'polypeptide(L)'
;MLFISVEDFLSQVSGIKHLSRDEEKALAQRMNAGDRTAREALVRSRLPMVASYVQRAPQTIRTLRTVYACIAALEKSVDCFNFLQNSEPFVHHLGWRLRQCITRCIADRI
;
A
#
# COMPACT_ATOMS: atom_id res chain seq x y z
N MET A 1 1.28 -8.69 9.09
CA MET A 1 2.57 -9.25 8.62
C MET A 1 3.68 -8.60 9.43
N LEU A 2 4.68 -9.38 9.85
CA LEU A 2 5.88 -8.86 10.51
C LEU A 2 7.06 -9.09 9.55
N PHE A 3 7.77 -8.01 9.23
CA PHE A 3 8.99 -8.00 8.43
C PHE A 3 10.19 -7.77 9.33
N ILE A 4 11.24 -8.56 9.11
CA ILE A 4 12.47 -8.54 9.92
C ILE A 4 13.53 -7.59 9.33
N SER A 5 13.46 -7.30 8.03
CA SER A 5 14.31 -6.31 7.35
C SER A 5 13.59 -5.71 6.14
N VAL A 6 14.20 -4.69 5.53
CA VAL A 6 13.65 -4.12 4.28
C VAL A 6 13.81 -5.12 3.14
N GLU A 7 14.92 -5.84 3.08
CA GLU A 7 15.20 -6.88 2.08
C GLU A 7 14.19 -8.03 2.18
N ASP A 8 13.87 -8.46 3.40
CA ASP A 8 12.81 -9.45 3.68
C ASP A 8 11.46 -8.98 3.15
N PHE A 9 11.07 -7.73 3.45
CA PHE A 9 9.86 -7.13 2.90
C PHE A 9 9.85 -7.15 1.37
N LEU A 10 10.93 -6.66 0.74
CA LEU A 10 11.04 -6.61 -0.73
C LEU A 10 10.94 -8.00 -1.36
N SER A 11 11.56 -9.01 -0.73
CA SER A 11 11.49 -10.40 -1.18
C SER A 11 10.08 -10.98 -1.06
N GLN A 12 9.41 -10.79 0.07
CA GLN A 12 8.06 -11.34 0.30
C GLN A 12 6.99 -10.73 -0.60
N VAL A 13 7.15 -9.46 -1.01
CA VAL A 13 6.19 -8.81 -1.90
C VAL A 13 6.54 -8.95 -3.38
N SER A 14 7.76 -9.41 -3.68
CA SER A 14 8.19 -9.77 -5.03
C SER A 14 7.30 -10.88 -5.58
N GLY A 15 6.61 -10.62 -6.69
CA GLY A 15 5.75 -11.61 -7.36
C GLY A 15 4.27 -11.60 -6.96
N ILE A 16 3.84 -10.73 -6.03
CA ILE A 16 2.40 -10.52 -5.82
C ILE A 16 1.80 -9.85 -7.05
N LYS A 17 0.75 -10.48 -7.62
CA LYS A 17 0.04 -9.96 -8.78
C LYS A 17 -0.82 -8.75 -8.42
N HIS A 18 -0.87 -7.80 -9.33
CA HIS A 18 -1.77 -6.67 -9.24
C HIS A 18 -3.19 -7.07 -9.62
N LEU A 19 -4.16 -6.56 -8.89
CA LEU A 19 -5.57 -6.70 -9.25
C LEU A 19 -5.92 -5.75 -10.39
N SER A 20 -6.79 -6.21 -11.28
CA SER A 20 -7.56 -5.39 -12.21
C SER A 20 -8.61 -4.56 -11.48
N ARG A 21 -9.17 -3.56 -12.17
CA ARG A 21 -10.19 -2.67 -11.60
C ARG A 21 -11.46 -3.44 -11.18
N ASP A 22 -11.84 -4.47 -11.92
CA ASP A 22 -13.03 -5.25 -11.62
C ASP A 22 -12.81 -6.19 -10.43
N GLU A 23 -11.61 -6.78 -10.29
CA GLU A 23 -11.23 -7.53 -9.10
C GLU A 23 -11.19 -6.64 -7.84
N GLU A 24 -10.67 -5.41 -7.96
CA GLU A 24 -10.70 -4.43 -6.86
C GLU A 24 -12.14 -4.11 -6.44
N LYS A 25 -13.04 -3.88 -7.40
CA LYS A 25 -14.46 -3.64 -7.12
C LYS A 25 -15.12 -4.83 -6.43
N ALA A 26 -14.88 -6.05 -6.92
CA ALA A 26 -15.45 -7.27 -6.34
C ALA A 26 -15.00 -7.47 -4.89
N LEU A 27 -13.72 -7.26 -4.59
CA LEU A 27 -13.21 -7.32 -3.22
C LEU A 27 -13.75 -6.17 -2.36
N ALA A 28 -13.89 -4.97 -2.90
CA ALA A 28 -14.46 -3.84 -2.16
C ALA A 28 -15.94 -4.04 -1.79
N GLN A 29 -16.73 -4.67 -2.67
CA GLN A 29 -18.11 -5.05 -2.34
C GLN A 29 -18.16 -6.02 -1.15
N ARG A 30 -17.29 -7.04 -1.16
CA ARG A 30 -17.17 -7.99 -0.04
C ARG A 30 -16.68 -7.30 1.24
N MET A 31 -15.70 -6.41 1.13
CA MET A 31 -15.21 -5.60 2.25
C MET A 31 -16.33 -4.77 2.89
N ASN A 32 -17.18 -4.13 2.07
CA ASN A 32 -18.34 -3.37 2.55
C ASN A 32 -19.39 -4.26 3.23
N ALA A 33 -19.45 -5.54 2.89
CA ALA A 33 -20.28 -6.53 3.56
C ALA A 33 -19.65 -7.08 4.87
N GLY A 34 -18.49 -6.54 5.29
CA GLY A 34 -17.79 -6.93 6.53
C GLY A 34 -16.74 -8.03 6.34
N ASP A 35 -16.44 -8.44 5.10
CA ASP A 35 -15.43 -9.46 4.82
C ASP A 35 -14.01 -8.91 5.03
N ARG A 36 -13.43 -9.26 6.19
CA ARG A 36 -12.05 -8.89 6.54
C ARG A 36 -11.01 -9.50 5.61
N THR A 37 -11.28 -10.69 5.05
CA THR A 37 -10.34 -11.36 4.13
C THR A 37 -10.25 -10.62 2.80
N ALA A 38 -11.36 -10.02 2.35
CA ALA A 38 -11.37 -9.20 1.14
C ALA A 38 -10.56 -7.91 1.30
N ARG A 39 -10.65 -7.26 2.48
CA ARG A 39 -9.79 -6.12 2.84
C ARG A 39 -8.31 -6.51 2.82
N GLU A 40 -7.96 -7.60 3.47
CA GLU A 40 -6.58 -8.09 3.54
C GLU A 40 -6.02 -8.43 2.14
N ALA A 41 -6.84 -9.01 1.26
CA ALA A 41 -6.49 -9.27 -0.13
C ALA A 41 -6.22 -7.98 -0.92
N LEU A 42 -7.08 -6.95 -0.76
CA LEU A 42 -6.87 -5.63 -1.38
C LEU A 42 -5.55 -5.01 -0.94
N VAL A 43 -5.30 -4.96 0.38
CA VAL A 43 -4.05 -4.43 0.95
C VAL A 43 -2.86 -5.20 0.39
N ARG A 44 -2.89 -6.54 0.46
CA ARG A 44 -1.79 -7.40 0.01
C ARG A 44 -1.45 -7.17 -1.46
N SER A 45 -2.44 -6.99 -2.32
CA SER A 45 -2.24 -6.79 -3.76
C SER A 45 -1.49 -5.50 -4.14
N ARG A 46 -1.40 -4.55 -3.19
CA ARG A 46 -0.78 -3.24 -3.38
C ARG A 46 0.54 -3.06 -2.60
N LEU A 47 0.95 -4.05 -1.82
CA LEU A 47 2.27 -4.08 -1.19
C LEU A 47 3.46 -3.93 -2.18
N PRO A 48 3.44 -4.50 -3.40
CA PRO A 48 4.55 -4.30 -4.35
C PRO A 48 4.68 -2.85 -4.82
N MET A 49 3.56 -2.11 -4.86
CA MET A 49 3.59 -0.68 -5.15
C MET A 49 4.29 0.07 -4.01
N VAL A 50 3.99 -0.26 -2.75
CA VAL A 50 4.72 0.29 -1.58
C VAL A 50 6.21 0.02 -1.71
N ALA A 51 6.61 -1.21 -2.04
CA ALA A 51 8.00 -1.56 -2.27
C ALA A 51 8.66 -0.73 -3.39
N SER A 52 7.96 -0.47 -4.51
CA SER A 52 8.47 0.39 -5.59
C SER A 52 8.74 1.82 -5.10
N TYR A 53 7.86 2.38 -4.27
CA TYR A 53 8.04 3.73 -3.70
C TYR A 53 9.18 3.77 -2.69
N VAL A 54 9.29 2.79 -1.80
CA VAL A 54 10.39 2.71 -0.82
C VAL A 54 11.74 2.52 -1.53
N GLN A 55 11.82 1.66 -2.54
CA GLN A 55 13.05 1.47 -3.33
C GLN A 55 13.47 2.72 -4.10
N ARG A 56 12.54 3.59 -4.47
CA ARG A 56 12.83 4.88 -5.13
C ARG A 56 13.20 5.99 -4.14
N ALA A 57 12.92 5.82 -2.85
CA ALA A 57 13.26 6.81 -1.82
C ALA A 57 14.79 6.90 -1.61
N PRO A 58 15.31 7.99 -1.02
CA PRO A 58 16.72 8.08 -0.62
C PRO A 58 17.14 6.94 0.31
N GLN A 59 18.34 6.39 0.12
CA GLN A 59 18.84 5.25 0.91
C GLN A 59 18.79 5.52 2.43
N THR A 60 19.02 6.77 2.84
CA THR A 60 19.02 7.21 4.25
C THR A 60 17.70 6.97 4.98
N ILE A 61 16.59 6.85 4.26
CA ILE A 61 15.26 6.62 4.82
C ILE A 61 14.67 5.24 4.48
N ARG A 62 15.39 4.38 3.76
CA ARG A 62 14.96 3.01 3.44
C ARG A 62 15.10 2.12 4.66
N THR A 63 14.18 2.28 5.61
CA THR A 63 14.17 1.56 6.88
C THR A 63 12.82 0.92 7.12
N LEU A 64 12.78 -0.08 8.00
CA LEU A 64 11.53 -0.73 8.39
C LEU A 64 10.48 0.26 8.88
N ARG A 65 10.89 1.32 9.59
CA ARG A 65 9.98 2.39 10.03
C ARG A 65 9.24 3.02 8.85
N THR A 66 9.94 3.33 7.77
CA THR A 66 9.36 3.90 6.55
C THR A 66 8.47 2.90 5.83
N VAL A 67 8.87 1.63 5.78
CA VAL A 67 8.04 0.55 5.23
C VAL A 67 6.71 0.45 5.97
N TYR A 68 6.73 0.34 7.31
CA TYR A 68 5.52 0.25 8.13
C TYR A 68 4.67 1.52 8.04
N ALA A 69 5.28 2.72 7.99
CA ALA A 69 4.54 3.96 7.79
C ALA A 69 3.80 3.98 6.44
N CYS A 70 4.44 3.50 5.38
CA CYS A 70 3.81 3.40 4.06
C CYS A 70 2.72 2.32 4.02
N ILE A 71 2.91 1.19 4.72
CA ILE A 71 1.87 0.15 4.84
C ILE A 71 0.65 0.69 5.58
N ALA A 72 0.84 1.43 6.67
CA ALA A 72 -0.27 2.07 7.38
C ALA A 72 -1.01 3.10 6.50
N ALA A 73 -0.26 3.84 5.67
CA ALA A 73 -0.86 4.76 4.68
C ALA A 73 -1.66 4.01 3.61
N LEU A 74 -1.19 2.85 3.16
CA LEU A 74 -1.92 1.96 2.24
C LEU A 74 -3.20 1.43 2.88
N GLU A 75 -3.13 0.87 4.10
CA GLU A 75 -4.29 0.34 4.80
C GLU A 75 -5.37 1.40 4.99
N LYS A 76 -4.97 2.59 5.45
CA LYS A 76 -5.89 3.73 5.58
C LYS A 76 -6.48 4.15 4.23
N SER A 77 -5.71 4.06 3.16
CA SER A 77 -6.20 4.37 1.82
C SER A 77 -7.24 3.36 1.36
N VAL A 78 -7.06 2.06 1.65
CA VAL A 78 -8.05 1.01 1.36
C VAL A 78 -9.34 1.26 2.14
N ASP A 79 -9.23 1.62 3.42
CA ASP A 79 -10.39 1.86 4.30
C ASP A 79 -11.20 3.09 3.89
N CYS A 80 -10.55 4.12 3.33
CA CYS A 80 -11.21 5.37 2.97
C CYS A 80 -11.60 5.49 1.48
N PHE A 81 -11.13 4.59 0.61
CA PHE A 81 -11.36 4.72 -0.83
C PHE A 81 -12.66 4.05 -1.27
N ASN A 82 -13.50 4.80 -1.98
CA ASN A 82 -14.73 4.27 -2.56
C ASN A 82 -14.49 3.65 -3.95
N PHE A 83 -14.25 2.34 -3.98
CA PHE A 83 -13.99 1.58 -5.22
C PHE A 83 -15.19 1.49 -6.17
N LEU A 84 -16.41 1.77 -5.70
CA LEU A 84 -17.64 1.62 -6.48
C LEU A 84 -17.99 2.88 -7.28
N GLN A 85 -17.66 4.05 -6.76
CA GLN A 85 -18.11 5.33 -7.30
C GLN A 85 -16.99 6.24 -7.82
N ASN A 86 -15.73 5.95 -7.48
CA ASN A 86 -14.63 6.81 -7.91
C ASN A 86 -14.30 6.64 -9.41
N SER A 87 -14.24 7.78 -10.11
CA SER A 87 -13.80 7.89 -11.51
C SER A 87 -12.33 7.53 -11.67
N GLU A 88 -11.49 7.99 -10.73
CA GLU A 88 -10.05 7.76 -10.69
C GLU A 88 -9.68 6.36 -10.16
N PRO A 89 -8.60 5.74 -10.68
CA PRO A 89 -8.14 4.44 -10.21
C PRO A 89 -7.49 4.54 -8.82
N PHE A 90 -7.65 3.48 -8.01
CA PHE A 90 -7.10 3.43 -6.65
C PHE A 90 -5.58 3.69 -6.60
N VAL A 91 -4.85 3.18 -7.60
CA VAL A 91 -3.41 3.37 -7.76
C VAL A 91 -3.03 4.86 -7.82
N HIS A 92 -3.85 5.72 -8.43
CA HIS A 92 -3.59 7.15 -8.47
C HIS A 92 -3.65 7.77 -7.06
N HIS A 93 -4.72 7.49 -6.32
CA HIS A 93 -4.91 7.95 -4.95
C HIS A 93 -3.78 7.47 -4.03
N LEU A 94 -3.48 6.18 -4.09
CA LEU A 94 -2.44 5.56 -3.28
C LEU A 94 -1.06 6.15 -3.57
N GLY A 95 -0.75 6.41 -4.85
CA GLY A 95 0.50 7.05 -5.23
C GLY A 95 0.69 8.42 -4.58
N TRP A 96 -0.37 9.22 -4.49
CA TRP A 96 -0.34 10.52 -3.80
C TRP A 96 -0.06 10.36 -2.29
N ARG A 97 -0.72 9.40 -1.64
CA ARG A 97 -0.52 9.10 -0.21
C ARG A 97 0.89 8.61 0.10
N LEU A 98 1.46 7.75 -0.75
CA LEU A 98 2.82 7.23 -0.57
C LEU A 98 3.88 8.32 -0.75
N ARG A 99 3.71 9.23 -1.72
CA ARG A 99 4.61 10.39 -1.86
C ARG A 99 4.59 11.26 -0.61
N GLN A 100 3.40 11.62 -0.11
CA GLN A 100 3.27 12.39 1.13
C GLN A 100 3.93 11.67 2.32
N CYS A 101 3.70 10.37 2.46
CA CYS A 101 4.28 9.57 3.54
C CYS A 101 5.81 9.58 3.49
N ILE A 102 6.40 9.37 2.31
CA ILE A 102 7.86 9.43 2.13
C ILE A 102 8.41 10.82 2.46
N THR A 103 7.79 11.89 1.95
CA THR A 103 8.21 13.27 2.27
C THR A 103 8.21 13.51 3.78
N ARG A 104 7.19 13.02 4.49
CA ARG A 104 7.14 13.11 5.95
C ARG A 104 8.24 12.29 6.62
N CYS A 105 8.50 11.07 6.16
CA CYS A 105 9.59 10.24 6.69
C CYS A 105 10.98 10.87 6.48
N ILE A 106 11.17 11.66 5.42
CA ILE A 106 12.38 12.46 5.20
C ILE A 106 12.46 13.59 6.22
N ALA A 107 11.36 14.32 6.42
CA ALA A 107 11.30 15.41 7.41
C ALA A 107 11.55 14.91 8.84
N ASP A 108 10.99 13.77 9.24
CA ASP A 108 11.18 13.16 10.58
C ASP A 108 12.57 12.51 10.78
N ARG A 109 13.50 12.66 9.82
CA ARG A 109 14.86 12.11 9.82
C ARG A 109 15.95 13.18 9.83
N ILE A 110 15.59 14.41 9.47
CA ILE A 110 16.45 15.60 9.51
C ILE A 110 16.28 16.22 10.90
#